data_AF-A0AAV5KKW5-F1
#
_entry.id   AF-A0AAV5KKW5-F1
#
_cell.length_a   1.000
_cell.length_b   1.000
_cell.length_c   1.000
_cell.angle_alpha   90.00
_cell.angle_beta   90.00
_cell.angle_gamma   90.00
#
_symmetry.space_group_name_H-M   'P 1'
#
loop_
_entity.id
_entity.type
_entity.pdbx_description
1 polymer ?
#
loop_
_entity_poly.entity_id
_entity_poly.type
_entity_poly.pdbx_seq_one_letter_code
_entity_poly.pdbx_strand_id
1 'polypeptide(L)'
;MASLALPFPKLLVISRSNSQNKPTIKFWAKTRYLNSSKIPSWRLGPAYAKNLQCGVIRMQAGEEDYELKQMRDVAAAKKRWDALIREGKVKVLTPREAGYAVQLSNKPLLDVRPSTEREKAWVKGSTWIPIFDVDSKFDVGALSRKLTNFVMGGWWSGMPTLSYDSQFLSKVEEKFSKDTDLIVACQKGLRSLAACELLYNSGYRNLFWVQGGLEAAEEEELAREGPQSLKFAGIGGVSEFLGWTDQQRAAAAKEGWGYRLLFSARLVGVFLVADALILGAQQVGRYLQEIRLAILCIVMPKTPVISKYLALTPGGKLPIKAMEGLSQSKLNSCSSK
;
A
#
# COMPACT_ATOMS: atom_id res chain seq x y z
N MET A 1 30.79 -26.90 72.38
CA MET A 1 30.26 -28.23 72.02
C MET A 1 29.46 -28.09 70.73
N ALA A 2 29.71 -28.99 69.76
CA ALA A 2 28.94 -29.34 68.55
C ALA A 2 28.21 -28.21 67.77
N SER A 3 28.66 -27.79 66.58
CA SER A 3 28.42 -28.41 65.25
C SER A 3 26.96 -28.84 64.98
N LEU A 4 26.42 -28.46 63.82
CA LEU A 4 25.50 -29.20 62.91
C LEU A 4 24.65 -28.18 62.11
N ALA A 5 24.92 -27.98 60.82
CA ALA A 5 24.50 -28.80 59.66
C ALA A 5 23.08 -28.46 59.17
N LEU A 6 23.01 -28.06 57.89
CA LEU A 6 21.79 -27.98 57.09
C LEU A 6 21.05 -29.32 57.05
N PRO A 7 19.73 -29.30 56.85
CA PRO A 7 19.18 -30.17 55.80
C PRO A 7 17.99 -29.57 55.02
N PHE A 8 18.06 -29.63 53.69
CA PHE A 8 16.92 -30.02 52.83
C PHE A 8 16.74 -31.56 52.94
N PRO A 9 15.72 -32.27 52.38
CA PRO A 9 14.41 -31.93 51.76
C PRO A 9 13.23 -32.85 52.24
N LYS A 10 12.00 -32.68 51.68
CA LYS A 10 10.96 -33.71 51.33
C LYS A 10 9.70 -32.97 50.82
N LEU A 11 9.34 -32.93 49.53
CA LEU A 11 8.74 -33.92 48.61
C LEU A 11 7.42 -34.57 49.09
N LEU A 12 6.30 -34.10 48.53
CA LEU A 12 5.03 -34.79 48.19
C LEU A 12 4.32 -33.89 47.14
N VAL A 13 4.36 -34.15 45.83
CA VAL A 13 3.59 -35.13 45.01
C VAL A 13 2.17 -34.65 44.65
N ILE A 14 2.05 -34.23 43.38
CA ILE A 14 0.95 -34.36 42.40
C ILE A 14 -0.37 -33.59 42.62
N SER A 15 -0.62 -32.62 41.73
CA SER A 15 -1.80 -32.69 40.86
C SER A 15 -1.52 -32.07 39.48
N ARG A 16 -1.85 -32.83 38.43
CA ARG A 16 -1.76 -32.50 37.00
C ARG A 16 -2.92 -31.59 36.62
N SER A 17 -2.64 -30.48 35.95
CA SER A 17 -3.59 -29.88 35.01
C SER A 17 -2.84 -29.38 33.77
N ASN A 18 -2.93 -30.20 32.72
CA ASN A 18 -2.41 -29.95 31.39
C ASN A 18 -3.41 -29.04 30.65
N SER A 19 -3.06 -27.78 30.38
CA SER A 19 -3.84 -26.91 29.51
C SER A 19 -2.94 -26.39 28.38
N GLN A 20 -2.87 -27.18 27.31
CA GLN A 20 -2.30 -26.73 26.04
C GLN A 20 -3.38 -25.95 25.28
N ASN A 21 -3.32 -24.62 25.31
CA ASN A 21 -4.05 -23.80 24.35
C ASN A 21 -3.15 -23.52 23.14
N LYS A 22 -3.23 -24.41 22.13
CA LYS A 22 -2.74 -24.17 20.77
C LYS A 22 -3.86 -23.54 19.94
N PRO A 23 -3.68 -22.38 19.29
CA PRO A 23 -4.62 -21.94 18.26
C PRO A 23 -4.33 -22.70 16.96
N THR A 24 -5.17 -23.70 16.66
CA THR A 24 -5.19 -24.40 15.36
C THR A 24 -6.07 -23.61 14.40
N ILE A 25 -5.48 -23.07 13.34
CA ILE A 25 -6.20 -22.42 12.24
C ILE A 25 -6.96 -23.50 11.46
N LYS A 26 -8.28 -23.59 11.68
CA LYS A 26 -9.16 -24.48 10.91
C LYS A 26 -9.44 -23.85 9.54
N PHE A 27 -8.84 -24.42 8.51
CA PHE A 27 -9.12 -24.15 7.10
C PHE A 27 -10.56 -24.60 6.79
N TRP A 28 -11.44 -23.66 6.46
CA TRP A 28 -12.79 -23.97 5.96
C TRP A 28 -12.71 -24.20 4.45
N ALA A 29 -12.35 -25.42 4.06
CA ALA A 29 -12.57 -25.92 2.70
C ALA A 29 -13.96 -26.57 2.64
N LYS A 30 -14.96 -25.83 2.16
CA LYS A 30 -16.25 -26.42 1.77
C LYS A 30 -16.36 -26.38 0.25
N THR A 31 -15.66 -27.32 -0.38
CA THR A 31 -15.92 -27.81 -1.73
C THR A 31 -17.34 -28.39 -1.76
N ARG A 32 -18.29 -27.65 -2.34
CA ARG A 32 -19.58 -28.24 -2.72
C ARG A 32 -19.40 -28.99 -4.03
N TYR A 33 -19.39 -30.31 -3.90
CA TYR A 33 -19.75 -31.26 -4.94
C TYR A 33 -21.10 -30.85 -5.55
N LEU A 34 -21.13 -30.54 -6.84
CA LEU A 34 -22.35 -30.55 -7.63
C LEU A 34 -22.33 -31.84 -8.46
N ASN A 35 -23.03 -32.84 -7.93
CA ASN A 35 -23.41 -34.03 -8.66
C ASN A 35 -24.48 -33.67 -9.69
N SER A 36 -24.18 -34.02 -10.94
CA SER A 36 -25.05 -34.76 -11.86
C SER A 36 -26.56 -34.64 -11.63
N SER A 37 -27.22 -33.89 -12.52
CA SER A 37 -28.54 -34.28 -13.01
C SER A 37 -28.82 -33.65 -14.40
N LYS A 38 -28.85 -34.55 -15.39
CA LYS A 38 -29.71 -34.56 -16.60
C LYS A 38 -30.10 -33.21 -17.22
N ILE A 39 -29.45 -32.89 -18.34
CA ILE A 39 -29.96 -31.96 -19.36
C ILE A 39 -30.30 -32.80 -20.61
N PRO A 40 -31.48 -32.61 -21.24
CA PRO A 40 -31.96 -33.49 -22.30
C PRO A 40 -31.16 -33.33 -23.59
N SER A 41 -30.92 -34.45 -24.26
CA SER A 41 -30.22 -34.56 -25.54
C SER A 41 -31.11 -34.05 -26.68
N TRP A 42 -30.93 -32.79 -27.06
CA TRP A 42 -31.40 -32.29 -28.35
C TRP A 42 -30.36 -32.63 -29.40
N ARG A 43 -30.67 -33.63 -30.24
CA ARG A 43 -29.89 -34.01 -31.41
C ARG A 43 -30.00 -32.88 -32.45
N LEU A 44 -28.87 -32.34 -32.87
CA LEU A 44 -28.72 -31.57 -34.11
C LEU A 44 -27.47 -32.09 -34.83
N GLY A 45 -27.64 -32.45 -36.10
CA GLY A 45 -26.64 -33.09 -36.94
C GLY A 45 -25.45 -32.20 -37.32
N PRO A 46 -24.40 -32.79 -37.94
CA PRO A 46 -23.14 -32.09 -38.17
C PRO A 46 -23.26 -31.19 -39.41
N ALA A 47 -23.25 -29.88 -39.21
CA ALA A 47 -23.13 -28.91 -40.29
C ALA A 47 -21.81 -28.12 -40.15
N TYR A 48 -20.84 -28.52 -40.97
CA TYR A 48 -19.82 -27.68 -41.61
C TYR A 48 -19.14 -26.60 -40.73
N ALA A 49 -18.06 -26.99 -40.04
CA ALA A 49 -17.16 -26.05 -39.38
C ALA A 49 -16.39 -25.22 -40.42
N LYS A 50 -16.79 -23.96 -40.64
CA LYS A 50 -15.93 -22.96 -41.26
C LYS A 50 -15.00 -22.40 -40.18
N ASN A 51 -13.70 -22.66 -40.33
CA ASN A 51 -12.63 -22.05 -39.57
C ASN A 51 -12.69 -20.52 -39.73
N LEU A 52 -13.33 -19.84 -38.78
CA LEU A 52 -13.09 -18.43 -38.52
C LEU A 52 -11.83 -18.37 -37.65
N GLN A 53 -10.69 -18.12 -38.28
CA GLN A 53 -9.50 -17.65 -37.60
C GLN A 53 -9.85 -16.32 -36.92
N CYS A 54 -10.26 -16.41 -35.67
CA CYS A 54 -10.27 -15.26 -34.77
C CYS A 54 -8.80 -14.94 -34.50
N GLY A 55 -8.29 -13.93 -35.19
CA GLY A 55 -6.99 -13.36 -34.88
C GLY A 55 -7.00 -12.95 -33.41
N VAL A 56 -6.27 -13.70 -32.59
CA VAL A 56 -5.96 -13.31 -31.21
C VAL A 56 -5.20 -12.00 -31.32
N ILE A 57 -5.89 -10.89 -31.07
CA ILE A 57 -5.27 -9.59 -30.84
C ILE A 57 -4.41 -9.77 -29.58
N ARG A 58 -3.12 -10.03 -29.79
CA ARG A 58 -2.11 -10.09 -28.73
C ARG A 58 -1.79 -8.65 -28.33
N MET A 59 -2.69 -8.02 -27.59
CA MET A 59 -2.48 -6.71 -27.01
C MET A 59 -2.48 -6.84 -25.49
N GLN A 60 -1.44 -6.26 -24.87
CA GLN A 60 -1.19 -6.13 -23.43
C GLN A 60 -0.72 -7.40 -22.68
N ALA A 61 0.40 -7.99 -23.10
CA ALA A 61 1.11 -8.99 -22.28
C ALA A 61 2.33 -8.40 -21.51
N GLY A 62 2.75 -7.17 -21.80
CA GLY A 62 4.04 -6.67 -21.28
C GLY A 62 4.04 -6.30 -19.79
N GLU A 63 2.99 -5.63 -19.32
CA GLU A 63 2.95 -5.02 -17.99
C GLU A 63 2.36 -5.97 -16.93
N GLU A 64 1.25 -6.65 -17.26
CA GLU A 64 0.65 -7.68 -16.40
C GLU A 64 1.64 -8.84 -16.11
N ASP A 65 2.43 -9.25 -17.12
CA ASP A 65 3.46 -10.28 -16.94
C ASP A 65 4.60 -9.80 -16.01
N TYR A 66 4.91 -8.50 -16.02
CA TYR A 66 5.94 -7.92 -15.15
C TYR A 66 5.49 -7.91 -13.69
N GLU A 67 4.24 -7.52 -13.42
CA GLU A 67 3.68 -7.56 -12.06
C GLU A 67 3.59 -9.00 -11.55
N LEU A 68 3.11 -9.94 -12.36
CA LEU A 68 3.06 -11.36 -12.00
C LEU A 68 4.46 -11.92 -11.74
N LYS A 69 5.46 -11.49 -12.52
CA LYS A 69 6.86 -11.85 -12.29
C LYS A 69 7.35 -11.28 -10.96
N GLN A 70 7.09 -10.00 -10.67
CA GLN A 70 7.44 -9.38 -9.39
C GLN A 70 6.79 -10.09 -8.20
N MET A 71 5.51 -10.45 -8.31
CA MET A 71 4.80 -11.21 -7.26
C MET A 71 5.46 -12.57 -7.01
N ARG A 72 5.86 -13.28 -8.08
CA ARG A 72 6.58 -14.56 -7.97
C ARG A 72 7.96 -14.37 -7.36
N ASP A 73 8.69 -13.33 -7.74
CA ASP A 73 10.03 -13.05 -7.23
C ASP A 73 10.00 -12.68 -5.73
N VAL A 74 9.02 -11.88 -5.30
CA VAL A 74 8.80 -11.56 -3.88
C VAL A 74 8.38 -12.81 -3.10
N ALA A 75 7.51 -13.65 -3.65
CA ALA A 75 7.13 -14.91 -3.00
C ALA A 75 8.32 -15.87 -2.88
N ALA A 76 9.18 -15.94 -3.90
CA ALA A 76 10.40 -16.73 -3.87
C ALA A 76 11.40 -16.16 -2.84
N ALA A 77 11.56 -14.83 -2.76
CA ALA A 77 12.38 -14.18 -1.75
C ALA A 77 11.88 -14.47 -0.33
N LYS A 78 10.56 -14.38 -0.09
CA LYS A 78 9.98 -14.70 1.22
C LYS A 78 10.26 -16.15 1.63
N LYS A 79 10.09 -17.11 0.71
CA LYS A 79 10.45 -18.52 0.96
C LYS A 79 11.93 -18.69 1.29
N ARG A 80 12.83 -17.95 0.63
CA ARG A 80 14.27 -17.95 0.92
C ARG A 80 14.55 -17.43 2.33
N TRP A 81 13.93 -16.32 2.72
CA TRP A 81 14.12 -15.76 4.06
C TRP A 81 13.54 -16.65 5.15
N ASP A 82 12.37 -17.25 4.91
CA ASP A 82 11.79 -18.23 5.83
C ASP A 82 12.71 -19.45 6.02
N ALA A 83 13.42 -19.86 4.95
CA ALA A 83 14.45 -20.91 5.04
C ALA A 83 15.66 -20.48 5.89
N LEU A 84 16.17 -19.24 5.75
CA LEU A 84 17.27 -18.73 6.57
C LEU A 84 16.93 -18.72 8.07
N ILE A 85 15.69 -18.37 8.40
CA ILE A 85 15.17 -18.40 9.77
C ILE A 85 15.07 -19.85 10.25
N ARG A 86 14.48 -20.74 9.43
CA ARG A 86 14.31 -22.16 9.76
C ARG A 86 15.64 -22.90 9.95
N GLU A 87 16.65 -22.54 9.17
CA GLU A 87 18.01 -23.07 9.25
C GLU A 87 18.81 -22.49 10.43
N GLY A 88 18.27 -21.49 11.14
CA GLY A 88 18.93 -20.86 12.28
C GLY A 88 20.12 -19.97 11.90
N LYS A 89 20.26 -19.63 10.62
CA LYS A 89 21.29 -18.71 10.12
C LYS A 89 21.02 -17.27 10.59
N VAL A 90 19.74 -16.91 10.67
CA VAL A 90 19.27 -15.65 11.23
C VAL A 90 18.48 -15.97 12.49
N LYS A 91 18.94 -15.45 13.62
CA LYS A 91 18.29 -15.65 14.93
C LYS A 91 17.13 -14.67 15.07
N VAL A 92 15.95 -15.17 15.41
CA VAL A 92 14.77 -14.33 15.64
C VAL A 92 14.84 -13.75 17.05
N LEU A 93 14.65 -12.44 17.19
CA LEU A 93 14.49 -11.76 18.47
C LEU A 93 13.13 -11.06 18.51
N THR A 94 12.49 -11.08 19.67
CA THR A 94 11.37 -10.19 19.95
C THR A 94 11.88 -8.76 20.16
N PRO A 95 11.06 -7.71 19.91
CA PRO A 95 11.45 -6.33 20.17
C PRO A 95 11.94 -6.09 21.60
N ARG A 96 11.31 -6.75 22.58
CA ARG A 96 11.70 -6.73 23.99
C ARG A 96 13.09 -7.33 24.23
N GLU A 97 13.37 -8.50 23.67
CA GLU A 97 14.69 -9.13 23.77
C GLU A 97 15.76 -8.31 23.06
N ALA A 98 15.43 -7.70 21.92
CA ALA A 98 16.32 -6.79 21.22
C ALA A 98 16.64 -5.55 22.07
N GLY A 99 15.66 -5.00 22.79
CA GLY A 99 15.87 -3.90 23.73
C GLY A 99 16.81 -4.25 24.87
N TYR A 100 16.63 -5.42 25.49
CA TYR A 100 17.56 -5.92 26.50
C TYR A 100 18.96 -6.16 25.93
N ALA A 101 19.06 -6.69 24.71
CA ALA A 101 20.35 -6.93 24.06
C ALA A 101 21.12 -5.64 23.75
N VAL A 102 20.42 -4.57 23.36
CA VAL A 102 21.02 -3.25 23.14
C VAL A 102 21.47 -2.61 24.46
N GLN A 103 20.64 -2.67 25.50
CA GLN A 103 20.93 -2.00 26.78
C GLN A 103 21.96 -2.74 27.64
N LEU A 104 21.86 -4.07 27.74
CA LEU A 104 22.67 -4.87 28.66
C LEU A 104 23.93 -5.43 28.00
N SER A 105 23.81 -5.92 26.77
CA SER A 105 24.94 -6.54 26.07
C SER A 105 25.67 -5.59 25.10
N ASN A 106 25.25 -4.32 25.04
CA ASN A 106 25.81 -3.29 24.15
C ASN A 106 25.98 -3.78 22.70
N LYS A 107 25.04 -4.61 22.24
CA LYS A 107 25.08 -5.16 20.88
C LYS A 107 24.64 -4.07 19.90
N PRO A 108 25.37 -3.87 18.79
CA PRO A 108 25.01 -2.86 17.82
C PRO A 108 23.69 -3.18 17.14
N LEU A 109 22.81 -2.17 17.12
CA LEU A 109 21.55 -2.20 16.39
C LEU A 109 21.71 -1.45 15.07
N LEU A 110 21.55 -2.16 13.96
CA LEU A 110 21.54 -1.64 12.60
C LEU A 110 20.11 -1.31 12.18
N ASP A 111 19.85 -0.02 11.98
CA ASP A 111 18.60 0.49 11.42
C ASP A 111 18.73 0.64 9.91
N VAL A 112 17.99 -0.18 9.15
CA VAL A 112 18.03 -0.20 7.68
C VAL A 112 16.91 0.60 7.02
N ARG A 113 16.18 1.40 7.79
CA ARG A 113 15.08 2.23 7.26
C ARG A 113 15.59 3.38 6.39
N PRO A 114 14.77 3.85 5.43
CA PRO A 114 15.07 5.06 4.67
C PRO A 114 15.11 6.29 5.57
N SER A 115 15.75 7.34 5.07
CA SER A 115 15.90 8.66 5.71
C SER A 115 14.58 9.22 6.28
N THR A 116 13.50 9.16 5.49
CA THR A 116 12.17 9.68 5.86
C THR A 116 11.55 9.03 7.11
N GLU A 117 11.79 7.73 7.32
CA GLU A 117 11.31 7.01 8.51
C GLU A 117 12.24 7.25 9.71
N ARG A 118 13.54 7.41 9.44
CA ARG A 118 14.56 7.66 10.46
C ARG A 118 14.36 9.00 11.15
N GLU A 119 14.06 10.05 10.40
CA GLU A 119 13.86 11.42 10.92
C GLU A 119 12.71 11.52 11.92
N LYS A 120 11.68 10.67 11.79
CA LYS A 120 10.49 10.65 12.66
C LYS A 120 10.78 10.06 14.04
N ALA A 121 11.48 8.93 14.07
CA ALA A 121 11.87 8.27 15.32
C ALA A 121 12.98 7.25 15.08
N TRP A 122 13.85 7.10 16.06
CA TRP A 122 14.90 6.09 16.06
C TRP A 122 15.19 5.52 17.44
N VAL A 123 15.91 4.40 17.46
CA VAL A 123 16.39 3.79 18.71
C VAL A 123 17.71 4.43 19.11
N LYS A 124 17.84 4.81 20.39
CA LYS A 124 19.06 5.37 20.96
C LYS A 124 20.25 4.44 20.77
N GLY A 125 21.38 4.97 20.31
CA GLY A 125 22.60 4.18 20.05
C GLY A 125 22.53 3.27 18.81
N SER A 126 21.46 3.34 18.01
CA SER A 126 21.39 2.60 16.74
C SER A 126 22.21 3.25 15.64
N THR A 127 22.91 2.42 14.87
CA THR A 127 23.63 2.85 13.67
C THR A 127 22.70 2.83 12.48
N TRP A 128 22.56 3.96 11.81
CA TRP A 128 21.71 4.09 10.63
C TRP A 128 22.52 3.82 9.35
N ILE A 129 22.08 2.82 8.58
CA ILE A 129 22.58 2.55 7.23
C ILE A 129 21.39 2.05 6.39
N PRO A 130 20.81 2.89 5.53
CA PRO A 130 19.63 2.52 4.74
C PRO A 130 20.00 1.46 3.71
N ILE A 131 19.16 0.42 3.59
CA ILE A 131 19.23 -0.53 2.46
C ILE A 131 18.52 0.03 1.22
N PHE A 132 17.45 0.79 1.46
CA PHE A 132 16.78 1.55 0.42
C PHE A 132 16.70 3.01 0.81
N ASP A 133 16.93 3.90 -0.14
CA ASP A 133 16.78 5.34 0.04
C ASP A 133 15.84 5.92 -1.01
N VAL A 134 15.42 7.17 -0.78
CA VAL A 134 14.50 7.87 -1.69
C VAL A 134 15.21 8.16 -3.00
N ASP A 135 14.60 7.71 -4.10
CA ASP A 135 15.06 8.00 -5.46
C ASP A 135 15.05 9.51 -5.75
N SER A 136 16.19 10.18 -5.58
CA SER A 136 16.42 11.57 -6.00
C SER A 136 16.86 11.69 -7.47
N LYS A 137 17.23 10.57 -8.10
CA LYS A 137 17.56 10.51 -9.53
C LYS A 137 16.26 10.59 -10.34
N PHE A 138 16.12 11.66 -11.13
CA PHE A 138 15.04 11.82 -12.12
C PHE A 138 15.31 10.92 -13.32
N ASP A 139 15.21 9.61 -13.10
CA ASP A 139 15.28 8.65 -14.20
C ASP A 139 13.92 8.57 -14.88
N VAL A 140 13.88 8.78 -16.20
CA VAL A 140 12.62 8.88 -16.97
C VAL A 140 11.81 7.58 -16.86
N GLY A 141 12.49 6.44 -16.72
CA GLY A 141 11.85 5.15 -16.42
C GLY A 141 11.28 5.05 -15.00
N ALA A 142 11.94 5.67 -14.01
CA ALA A 142 11.49 5.66 -12.61
C ALA A 142 10.28 6.59 -12.36
N LEU A 143 10.07 7.61 -13.22
CA LEU A 143 8.88 8.48 -13.15
C LEU A 143 7.59 7.71 -13.41
N SER A 144 7.57 6.81 -14.41
CA SER A 144 6.42 5.95 -14.68
C SER A 144 6.07 5.09 -13.46
N ARG A 145 7.08 4.44 -12.87
CA ARG A 145 6.93 3.64 -11.65
C ARG A 145 6.49 4.48 -10.44
N LYS A 146 7.02 5.70 -10.29
CA LYS A 146 6.58 6.65 -9.24
C LYS A 146 5.11 7.02 -9.42
N LEU A 147 4.66 7.25 -10.65
CA LEU A 147 3.26 7.55 -10.96
C LEU A 147 2.36 6.35 -10.72
N THR A 148 2.74 5.15 -11.19
CA THR A 148 1.98 3.91 -10.95
C THR A 148 1.87 3.63 -9.44
N ASN A 149 2.98 3.73 -8.71
CA ASN A 149 2.98 3.60 -7.25
C ASN A 149 2.07 4.64 -6.58
N PHE A 150 2.09 5.89 -7.06
CA PHE A 150 1.22 6.94 -6.56
C PHE A 150 -0.26 6.60 -6.82
N VAL A 151 -0.64 6.23 -8.05
CA VAL A 151 -2.02 5.88 -8.44
C VAL A 151 -2.52 4.63 -7.71
N MET A 152 -1.69 3.61 -7.53
CA MET A 152 -2.03 2.37 -6.81
C MET A 152 -2.15 2.55 -5.30
N GLY A 153 -2.01 3.77 -4.77
CA GLY A 153 -2.26 4.08 -3.37
C GLY A 153 -1.05 4.60 -2.60
N GLY A 154 0.08 4.85 -3.26
CA GLY A 154 1.25 5.48 -2.66
C GLY A 154 0.97 6.89 -2.14
N TRP A 155 0.03 7.61 -2.74
CA TRP A 155 -0.46 8.90 -2.22
C TRP A 155 -1.20 8.75 -0.87
N TRP A 156 -1.93 7.65 -0.72
CA TRP A 156 -2.70 7.33 0.49
C TRP A 156 -1.78 6.85 1.61
N SER A 157 -0.92 5.88 1.32
CA SER A 157 0.00 5.28 2.31
C SER A 157 1.27 6.10 2.55
N GLY A 158 1.55 7.09 1.70
CA GLY A 158 2.75 7.91 1.72
C GLY A 158 4.05 7.13 1.60
N MET A 159 4.02 5.92 1.01
CA MET A 159 5.23 5.14 0.84
C MET A 159 6.06 5.76 -0.29
N PRO A 160 7.28 6.27 0.00
CA PRO A 160 8.13 6.81 -1.04
C PRO A 160 8.54 5.71 -2.01
N THR A 161 8.81 6.08 -3.27
CA THR A 161 9.48 5.15 -4.18
C THR A 161 10.93 5.01 -3.73
N LEU A 162 11.26 3.81 -3.30
CA LEU A 162 12.54 3.45 -2.72
C LEU A 162 13.41 2.73 -3.76
N SER A 163 14.69 3.09 -3.83
CA SER A 163 15.69 2.35 -4.59
C SER A 163 16.77 1.77 -3.69
N TYR A 164 17.38 0.70 -4.18
CA TYR A 164 18.42 -0.03 -3.47
C TYR A 164 19.75 0.74 -3.49
N ASP A 165 20.36 0.92 -2.32
CA ASP A 165 21.69 1.51 -2.20
C ASP A 165 22.77 0.42 -2.39
N SER A 166 23.51 0.50 -3.49
CA SER A 166 24.62 -0.43 -3.76
C SER A 166 25.78 -0.28 -2.78
N GLN A 167 25.89 0.86 -2.08
CA GLN A 167 26.93 1.13 -1.09
C GLN A 167 26.59 0.60 0.31
N PHE A 168 25.42 -0.02 0.48
CA PHE A 168 24.96 -0.54 1.77
C PHE A 168 26.00 -1.45 2.43
N LEU A 169 26.50 -2.46 1.69
CA LEU A 169 27.47 -3.42 2.23
C LEU A 169 28.79 -2.76 2.63
N SER A 170 29.32 -1.85 1.81
CA SER A 170 30.56 -1.14 2.10
C SER A 170 30.46 -0.31 3.39
N LYS A 171 29.32 0.38 3.59
CA LYS A 171 29.07 1.16 4.80
C LYS A 171 28.94 0.29 6.06
N VAL A 172 28.41 -0.93 5.92
CA VAL A 172 28.30 -1.88 7.04
C VAL A 172 29.66 -2.48 7.37
N GLU A 173 30.43 -2.88 6.37
CA GLU A 173 31.77 -3.47 6.54
C GLU A 173 32.77 -2.48 7.16
N GLU A 174 32.65 -1.19 6.85
CA GLU A 174 33.48 -0.14 7.48
C GLU A 174 33.22 0.01 8.99
N LYS A 175 31.97 -0.19 9.43
CA LYS A 175 31.57 0.03 10.83
C LYS A 175 31.56 -1.24 11.68
N PHE A 176 31.36 -2.40 11.09
CA PHE A 176 31.14 -3.66 11.81
C PHE A 176 32.00 -4.78 11.27
N SER A 177 32.73 -5.45 12.17
CA SER A 177 33.44 -6.68 11.84
C SER A 177 32.48 -7.86 11.62
N LYS A 178 32.89 -8.83 10.82
CA LYS A 178 32.05 -9.96 10.39
C LYS A 178 31.64 -10.92 11.53
N ASP A 179 32.41 -10.92 12.62
CA ASP A 179 32.17 -11.77 13.79
C ASP A 179 31.26 -11.11 14.84
N THR A 180 30.92 -9.82 14.66
CA THR A 180 30.09 -9.07 15.61
C THR A 180 28.65 -9.56 15.59
N ASP A 181 28.05 -9.66 16.78
CA ASP A 181 26.62 -9.92 16.98
C ASP A 181 25.80 -8.69 16.55
N LEU A 182 25.24 -8.73 15.34
CA LEU A 182 24.55 -7.59 14.74
C LEU A 182 23.03 -7.79 14.79
N ILE A 183 22.33 -6.85 15.42
CA ILE A 183 20.86 -6.81 15.43
C ILE A 183 20.40 -5.93 14.28
N VAL A 184 19.55 -6.45 13.39
CA VAL A 184 19.05 -5.72 12.22
C VAL A 184 17.56 -5.47 12.38
N ALA A 185 17.16 -4.21 12.30
CA ALA A 185 15.77 -3.79 12.44
C ALA A 185 15.33 -2.89 11.28
N CYS A 186 14.05 -3.02 10.92
CA CYS A 186 13.34 -2.06 10.07
C CYS A 186 11.94 -1.83 10.63
N GLN A 187 11.05 -1.14 9.91
CA GLN A 187 9.71 -0.87 10.44
C GLN A 187 8.91 -2.16 10.72
N LYS A 188 8.67 -3.00 9.71
CA LYS A 188 7.82 -4.20 9.80
C LYS A 188 8.56 -5.54 9.84
N GLY A 189 9.87 -5.51 9.63
CA GLY A 189 10.74 -6.70 9.60
C GLY A 189 11.15 -7.22 8.20
N LEU A 190 10.44 -6.88 7.12
CA LEU A 190 10.74 -7.44 5.78
C LEU A 190 12.04 -6.91 5.17
N ARG A 191 12.27 -5.59 5.24
CA ARG A 191 13.49 -4.97 4.69
C ARG A 191 14.74 -5.42 5.46
N SER A 192 14.62 -5.63 6.77
CA SER A 192 15.70 -6.17 7.59
C SER A 192 16.00 -7.63 7.27
N LEU A 193 15.03 -8.45 6.86
CA LEU A 193 15.31 -9.82 6.38
C LEU A 193 16.09 -9.82 5.07
N ALA A 194 15.72 -8.95 4.13
CA ALA A 194 16.49 -8.76 2.91
C ALA A 194 17.94 -8.32 3.22
N ALA A 195 18.11 -7.39 4.16
CA ALA A 195 19.44 -6.98 4.63
C ALA A 195 20.21 -8.14 5.28
N CYS A 196 19.56 -8.97 6.11
CA CYS A 196 20.20 -10.14 6.70
C CYS A 196 20.66 -11.16 5.65
N GLU A 197 19.91 -11.38 4.57
CA GLU A 197 20.35 -12.24 3.46
C GLU A 197 21.64 -11.69 2.82
N LEU A 198 21.68 -10.38 2.56
CA LEU A 198 22.86 -9.73 1.97
C LEU A 198 24.08 -9.80 2.89
N LEU A 199 23.91 -9.55 4.19
CA LEU A 199 24.97 -9.63 5.19
C LEU A 199 25.45 -11.07 5.40
N TYR A 200 24.53 -12.03 5.38
CA TYR A 200 24.91 -13.43 5.46
C TYR A 200 25.79 -13.84 4.28
N ASN A 201 25.43 -13.39 3.07
CA ASN A 201 26.20 -13.65 1.86
C ASN A 201 27.58 -12.97 1.86
N SER A 202 27.77 -11.85 2.57
CA SER A 202 29.08 -11.20 2.73
C SER A 202 29.95 -11.77 3.86
N GLY A 203 29.42 -12.75 4.61
CA GLY A 203 30.16 -13.53 5.60
C GLY A 203 29.80 -13.24 7.06
N TYR A 204 28.77 -12.43 7.34
CA TYR A 204 28.30 -12.22 8.71
C TYR A 204 27.56 -13.45 9.22
N ARG A 205 28.01 -14.01 10.35
CA ARG A 205 27.45 -15.25 10.91
C ARG A 205 26.46 -15.02 12.06
N ASN A 206 26.64 -13.93 12.80
CA ASN A 206 25.85 -13.63 14.00
C ASN A 206 24.82 -12.53 13.71
N LEU A 207 23.78 -12.89 12.95
CA LEU A 207 22.71 -11.97 12.58
C LEU A 207 21.46 -12.23 13.41
N PHE A 208 20.92 -11.16 14.00
CA PHE A 208 19.69 -11.18 14.76
C PHE A 208 18.65 -10.31 14.08
N TRP A 209 17.51 -10.89 13.74
CA TRP A 209 16.39 -10.20 13.11
C TRP A 209 15.29 -9.91 14.13
N VAL A 210 14.83 -8.65 14.19
CA VAL A 210 13.73 -8.26 15.06
C VAL A 210 12.38 -8.61 14.42
N GLN A 211 11.67 -9.54 15.05
CA GLN A 211 10.35 -9.99 14.59
C GLN A 211 9.34 -8.85 14.65
N GLY A 212 8.64 -8.60 13.53
CA GLY A 212 7.68 -7.50 13.42
C GLY A 212 8.31 -6.11 13.34
N GLY A 213 9.65 -6.02 13.42
CA GLY A 213 10.39 -4.77 13.36
C GLY A 213 10.11 -3.81 14.52
N LEU A 214 10.43 -2.54 14.32
CA LEU A 214 10.25 -1.46 15.30
C LEU A 214 8.77 -1.11 15.53
N GLU A 215 7.90 -1.52 14.61
CA GLU A 215 6.45 -1.34 14.70
C GLU A 215 5.81 -2.20 15.80
N ALA A 216 6.39 -3.38 16.06
CA ALA A 216 5.93 -4.28 17.11
C ALA A 216 6.44 -3.89 18.50
N ALA A 217 7.50 -3.07 18.59
CA ALA A 217 8.11 -2.66 19.84
C ALA A 217 7.18 -1.72 20.64
N GLU A 218 7.04 -1.95 21.94
CA GLU A 218 6.41 -0.98 22.82
C GLU A 218 7.36 0.18 23.14
N GLU A 219 6.81 1.34 23.52
CA GLU A 219 7.59 2.56 23.74
C GLU A 219 8.59 2.42 24.91
N GLU A 220 8.34 1.48 25.81
CA GLU A 220 9.16 1.20 26.99
C GLU A 220 10.25 0.15 26.71
N GLU A 221 10.11 -0.65 25.65
CA GLU A 221 11.03 -1.76 25.35
C GLU A 221 12.31 -1.27 24.65
N LEU A 222 12.19 -0.22 23.84
CA LEU A 222 13.31 0.37 23.10
C LEU A 222 13.44 1.85 23.44
N ALA A 223 14.62 2.25 23.91
CA ALA A 223 14.93 3.64 24.18
C ALA A 223 14.81 4.46 22.88
N ARG A 224 13.82 5.34 22.81
CA ARG A 224 13.49 6.10 21.61
C ARG A 224 14.08 7.52 21.63
N GLU A 225 14.45 7.99 20.46
CA GLU A 225 14.77 9.39 20.17
C GLU A 225 13.95 9.88 18.95
N GLY A 226 13.64 11.17 18.88
CA GLY A 226 12.89 11.81 17.79
C GLY A 226 11.49 12.33 18.19
N PRO A 227 10.73 12.93 17.27
CA PRO A 227 9.42 13.53 17.58
C PRO A 227 8.21 12.57 17.68
N GLN A 228 8.17 11.45 16.93
CA GLN A 228 6.94 10.61 16.81
C GLN A 228 6.90 9.39 17.74
N SER A 229 6.43 8.20 17.37
CA SER A 229 6.73 6.98 18.14
C SER A 229 7.25 5.94 17.16
N LEU A 230 7.99 4.93 17.65
CA LEU A 230 8.57 3.91 16.76
C LEU A 230 7.48 3.18 15.96
N LYS A 231 6.29 3.04 16.53
CA LYS A 231 5.11 2.44 15.88
C LYS A 231 4.62 3.25 14.68
N PHE A 232 4.59 4.57 14.81
CA PHE A 232 4.07 5.47 13.78
C PHE A 232 5.10 5.94 12.75
N ALA A 233 6.39 5.73 13.02
CA ALA A 233 7.47 6.24 12.17
C ALA A 233 7.44 5.74 10.72
N GLY A 234 6.84 4.57 10.46
CA GLY A 234 6.67 4.05 9.09
C GLY A 234 5.32 4.33 8.44
N ILE A 235 4.42 5.03 9.13
CA ILE A 235 3.16 5.50 8.54
C ILE A 235 3.44 6.83 7.85
N GLY A 236 2.87 7.03 6.67
CA GLY A 236 3.07 8.25 5.89
C GLY A 236 1.83 8.69 5.14
N GLY A 237 1.96 9.85 4.50
CA GLY A 237 0.99 10.37 3.54
C GLY A 237 -0.34 10.77 4.18
N VAL A 238 -1.40 10.71 3.37
CA VAL A 238 -2.75 11.11 3.81
C VAL A 238 -3.27 10.20 4.92
N SER A 239 -2.86 8.93 4.95
CA SER A 239 -3.25 7.99 5.99
C SER A 239 -2.76 8.39 7.38
N GLU A 240 -1.55 8.95 7.49
CA GLU A 240 -1.00 9.48 8.73
C GLU A 240 -1.84 10.65 9.24
N PHE A 241 -2.19 11.58 8.35
CA PHE A 241 -2.99 12.75 8.69
C PHE A 241 -4.42 12.39 9.11
N LEU A 242 -5.07 11.45 8.41
CA LEU A 242 -6.46 11.08 8.71
C LEU A 242 -6.61 10.08 9.87
N GLY A 243 -5.52 9.50 10.38
CA GLY A 243 -5.60 8.50 11.45
C GLY A 243 -6.24 7.19 11.03
N TRP A 244 -6.23 6.89 9.73
CA TRP A 244 -7.00 5.78 9.17
C TRP A 244 -6.40 4.41 9.49
N THR A 245 -5.11 4.36 9.84
CA THR A 245 -4.40 3.11 10.09
C THR A 245 -4.86 2.41 11.37
N ASP A 246 -4.84 1.07 11.37
CA ASP A 246 -5.22 0.26 12.53
C ASP A 246 -4.43 0.62 13.80
N GLN A 247 -3.18 1.04 13.64
CA GLN A 247 -2.29 1.40 14.73
C GLN A 247 -2.65 2.73 15.36
N GLN A 248 -2.96 3.73 14.52
CA GLN A 248 -3.43 5.03 15.01
C GLN A 248 -4.79 4.87 15.69
N ARG A 249 -5.68 4.02 15.17
CA ARG A 249 -6.95 3.70 15.83
C ARG A 249 -6.77 2.97 17.15
N ALA A 250 -5.84 2.01 17.23
CA ALA A 250 -5.55 1.29 18.45
C ALA A 250 -4.94 2.20 19.53
N ALA A 251 -4.08 3.14 19.16
CA ALA A 251 -3.56 4.14 20.09
C ALA A 251 -4.60 5.19 20.47
N ALA A 252 -5.38 5.70 19.52
CA ALA A 252 -6.49 6.61 19.77
C ALA A 252 -7.56 6.01 20.70
N ALA A 253 -7.77 4.68 20.63
CA ALA A 253 -8.65 3.98 21.56
C ALA A 253 -8.14 4.00 23.01
N LYS A 254 -6.81 4.11 23.21
CA LYS A 254 -6.19 4.23 24.54
C LYS A 254 -6.20 5.67 25.06
N GLU A 255 -6.07 6.66 24.17
CA GLU A 255 -5.95 8.08 24.53
C GLU A 255 -7.29 8.83 24.69
N GLY A 256 -8.43 8.14 24.55
CA GLY A 256 -9.75 8.62 24.94
C GLY A 256 -10.48 9.49 23.90
N TRP A 257 -11.48 10.27 24.36
CA TRP A 257 -12.43 10.98 23.49
C TRP A 257 -11.82 12.12 22.67
N GLY A 258 -10.77 12.78 23.17
CA GLY A 258 -10.13 13.91 22.49
C GLY A 258 -9.56 13.54 21.12
N TYR A 259 -8.94 12.37 21.03
CA TYR A 259 -8.41 11.85 19.76
C TYR A 259 -9.51 11.55 18.75
N ARG A 260 -10.67 11.04 19.19
CA ARG A 260 -11.81 10.77 18.30
C ARG A 260 -12.36 12.07 17.72
N LEU A 261 -12.49 13.12 18.53
CA LEU A 261 -12.95 14.44 18.07
C LEU A 261 -11.99 15.06 17.05
N LEU A 262 -10.67 14.92 17.27
CA LEU A 262 -9.67 15.44 16.35
C LEU A 262 -9.78 14.80 14.96
N PHE A 263 -9.99 13.48 14.89
CA PHE A 263 -10.21 12.79 13.61
C PHE A 263 -11.53 13.17 12.96
N SER A 264 -12.61 13.28 13.74
CA SER A 264 -13.90 13.77 13.24
C SER A 264 -13.76 15.17 12.63
N ALA A 265 -13.04 16.07 13.30
CA ALA A 265 -12.80 17.42 12.80
C ALA A 265 -11.99 17.43 11.50
N ARG A 266 -10.93 16.60 11.40
CA ARG A 266 -10.16 16.45 10.14
C ARG A 266 -11.04 15.93 9.01
N LEU A 267 -11.91 14.96 9.28
CA LEU A 267 -12.80 14.37 8.30
C LEU A 267 -13.84 15.38 7.79
N VAL A 268 -14.44 16.17 8.70
CA VAL A 268 -15.32 17.29 8.34
C VAL A 268 -14.56 18.32 7.50
N GLY A 269 -13.31 18.64 7.85
CA GLY A 269 -12.45 19.52 7.06
C GLY A 269 -12.24 19.03 5.62
N VAL A 270 -12.02 17.72 5.42
CA VAL A 270 -11.91 17.13 4.07
C VAL A 270 -13.20 17.29 3.28
N PHE A 271 -14.37 17.08 3.90
CA PHE A 271 -15.66 17.31 3.24
C PHE A 271 -15.84 18.77 2.82
N LEU A 272 -15.52 19.72 3.70
CA LEU A 272 -15.62 21.15 3.37
C LEU A 272 -14.70 21.54 2.21
N VAL A 273 -13.48 21.00 2.16
CA VAL A 273 -12.55 21.24 1.05
C VAL A 273 -13.08 20.62 -0.24
N ALA A 274 -13.63 19.41 -0.19
CA ALA A 274 -14.21 18.76 -1.36
C ALA A 274 -15.40 19.56 -1.92
N ASP A 275 -16.31 20.02 -1.06
CA ASP A 275 -17.45 20.86 -1.45
C ASP A 275 -16.99 22.18 -2.06
N ALA A 276 -16.01 22.85 -1.46
CA ALA A 276 -15.42 24.06 -2.00
C ALA A 276 -14.77 23.83 -3.39
N LEU A 277 -14.12 22.68 -3.58
CA LEU A 277 -13.48 22.34 -4.84
C LEU A 277 -14.51 22.02 -5.93
N ILE A 278 -15.63 21.37 -5.59
CA ILE A 278 -16.75 21.12 -6.51
C ILE A 278 -17.39 22.46 -6.93
N LEU A 279 -17.68 23.35 -5.98
CA LEU A 279 -18.24 24.68 -6.26
C LEU A 279 -17.28 25.51 -7.12
N GLY A 280 -15.98 25.46 -6.83
CA GLY A 280 -14.94 26.11 -7.63
C GLY A 280 -14.87 25.55 -9.06
N ALA A 281 -14.92 24.23 -9.23
CA ALA A 281 -14.90 23.59 -10.54
C ALA A 281 -16.13 23.97 -11.40
N GLN A 282 -17.31 24.09 -10.79
CA GLN A 282 -18.53 24.57 -11.46
C GLN A 282 -18.37 26.03 -11.91
N GLN A 283 -17.76 26.88 -11.07
CA GLN A 283 -17.49 28.27 -11.43
C GLN A 283 -16.51 28.38 -12.60
N VAL A 284 -15.42 27.61 -12.59
CA VAL A 284 -14.42 27.58 -13.67
C VAL A 284 -15.02 27.02 -14.97
N GLY A 285 -15.88 26.00 -14.87
CA GLY A 285 -16.60 25.45 -16.02
C GLY A 285 -17.45 26.50 -16.74
N ARG A 286 -18.10 27.40 -16.00
CA ARG A 286 -18.84 28.54 -16.58
C ARG A 286 -17.91 29.50 -17.33
N TYR A 287 -16.78 29.88 -16.73
CA TYR A 287 -15.80 30.75 -17.39
C TYR A 287 -15.19 30.11 -18.65
N LEU A 288 -14.88 28.81 -18.63
CA LEU A 288 -14.37 28.11 -19.81
C LEU A 288 -15.41 28.03 -20.93
N GLN A 289 -16.71 27.92 -20.60
CA GLN A 289 -17.78 27.98 -21.59
C GLN A 289 -17.90 29.39 -22.21
N GLU A 290 -17.79 30.44 -21.40
CA GLU A 290 -17.78 31.82 -21.89
C GLU A 290 -16.59 32.09 -22.82
N ILE A 291 -15.39 31.63 -22.45
CA ILE A 291 -14.19 31.73 -23.29
C ILE A 291 -14.36 30.90 -24.57
N ARG A 292 -14.90 29.68 -24.49
CA ARG A 292 -15.16 28.85 -25.67
C ARG A 292 -16.17 29.50 -26.62
N LEU A 293 -17.24 30.11 -26.11
CA LEU A 293 -18.22 30.86 -26.89
C LEU A 293 -17.58 32.10 -27.53
N ALA A 294 -16.75 32.83 -26.80
CA ALA A 294 -16.01 33.99 -27.34
C ALA A 294 -15.04 33.58 -28.46
N ILE A 295 -14.29 32.49 -28.28
CA ILE A 295 -13.38 31.96 -29.30
C ILE A 295 -14.16 31.46 -30.53
N LEU A 296 -15.29 30.76 -30.35
CA LEU A 296 -16.14 30.32 -31.46
C LEU A 296 -16.68 31.52 -32.28
N CYS A 297 -17.04 32.62 -31.62
CA CYS A 297 -17.46 33.86 -32.27
C CYS A 297 -16.33 34.58 -33.03
N ILE A 298 -15.06 34.38 -32.64
CA ILE A 298 -13.88 34.96 -33.33
C ILE A 298 -13.46 34.09 -34.52
N VAL A 299 -13.54 32.75 -34.40
CA VAL A 299 -13.06 31.80 -35.40
C VAL A 299 -14.09 31.52 -36.51
N MET A 300 -15.39 31.69 -36.25
CA MET A 300 -16.42 31.59 -37.29
C MET A 300 -16.65 32.96 -37.94
N PRO A 301 -16.22 33.20 -39.20
CA PRO A 301 -16.67 34.37 -39.93
C PRO A 301 -18.20 34.27 -40.10
N LYS A 302 -18.91 35.36 -39.79
CA LYS A 302 -20.36 35.49 -39.99
C LYS A 302 -20.74 34.99 -41.39
N THR A 303 -21.26 33.78 -41.50
CA THR A 303 -22.01 33.36 -42.68
C THR A 303 -23.41 33.92 -42.56
N PRO A 304 -23.92 34.67 -43.56
CA PRO A 304 -25.17 35.40 -43.44
C PRO A 304 -26.34 34.46 -43.74
N VAL A 305 -26.64 33.51 -42.83
CA VAL A 305 -27.88 32.72 -42.93
C VAL A 305 -28.62 32.61 -41.60
N ILE A 306 -28.01 32.98 -40.47
CA ILE A 306 -28.68 32.93 -39.15
C ILE A 306 -29.11 34.33 -38.70
N SER A 307 -29.73 35.10 -39.61
CA SER A 307 -30.39 36.38 -39.27
C SER A 307 -31.91 36.25 -39.05
N LYS A 308 -32.45 35.02 -39.00
CA LYS A 308 -33.91 34.80 -38.84
C LYS A 308 -34.34 34.15 -37.53
N TYR A 309 -33.42 33.69 -36.69
CA TYR A 309 -33.77 33.05 -35.41
C TYR A 309 -33.34 33.82 -34.17
N LEU A 310 -32.63 34.95 -34.33
CA LEU A 310 -32.14 35.78 -33.22
C LEU A 310 -32.85 37.14 -33.16
N ALA A 311 -34.16 37.16 -33.41
CA ALA A 311 -35.00 38.34 -33.23
C ALA A 311 -36.34 37.94 -32.60
N LEU A 312 -36.28 37.27 -31.45
CA LEU A 312 -37.41 37.18 -30.51
C LEU A 312 -36.85 37.40 -29.10
N THR A 313 -36.73 38.67 -28.73
CA THR A 313 -36.53 39.11 -27.35
C THR A 313 -37.91 39.27 -26.67
N PRO A 314 -38.00 39.70 -25.40
CA PRO A 314 -38.68 38.98 -24.32
C PRO A 314 -40.10 39.50 -24.10
N GLY A 315 -41.00 38.62 -23.66
CA GLY A 315 -42.31 39.05 -23.14
C GLY A 315 -43.35 39.38 -24.21
N GLY A 316 -44.13 38.36 -24.56
CA GLY A 316 -45.34 38.53 -25.37
C GLY A 316 -45.98 37.17 -25.60
N LYS A 317 -47.12 36.92 -24.97
CA LYS A 317 -47.93 35.70 -25.12
C LYS A 317 -48.24 35.40 -26.59
N LEU A 318 -48.49 34.10 -26.87
CA LEU A 318 -49.43 33.48 -27.85
C LEU A 318 -48.75 32.46 -28.77
N PRO A 319 -49.49 31.53 -29.41
CA PRO A 319 -50.58 30.70 -28.90
C PRO A 319 -50.31 29.19 -29.15
N ILE A 320 -51.08 28.34 -28.47
CA ILE A 320 -51.17 26.90 -28.70
C ILE A 320 -51.81 26.68 -30.08
N LYS A 321 -51.03 26.42 -31.13
CA LYS A 321 -51.41 25.73 -32.38
C LYS A 321 -50.25 25.76 -33.41
N ALA A 322 -49.28 24.86 -33.25
CA ALA A 322 -48.37 24.43 -34.33
C ALA A 322 -47.64 23.15 -33.90
N MET A 323 -48.40 22.11 -33.53
CA MET A 323 -47.87 20.77 -33.27
C MET A 323 -48.67 19.69 -34.02
N GLU A 324 -49.10 20.00 -35.24
CA GLU A 324 -49.54 19.03 -36.24
C GLU A 324 -48.95 19.49 -37.58
N GLY A 325 -47.94 18.78 -38.08
CA GLY A 325 -47.22 19.17 -39.30
C GLY A 325 -45.86 18.50 -39.47
N LEU A 326 -45.38 17.78 -38.46
CA LEU A 326 -44.22 16.90 -38.56
C LEU A 326 -44.70 15.45 -38.77
N SER A 327 -45.22 15.10 -39.95
CA SER A 327 -45.43 13.68 -40.29
C SER A 327 -45.65 13.31 -41.77
N GLN A 328 -45.91 14.25 -42.70
CA GLN A 328 -46.35 13.86 -44.07
C GLN A 328 -45.48 14.30 -45.26
N SER A 329 -44.29 14.88 -45.07
CA SER A 329 -43.40 15.25 -46.19
C SER A 329 -42.13 14.39 -46.28
N LYS A 330 -42.23 13.10 -45.97
CA LYS A 330 -41.35 12.06 -46.53
C LYS A 330 -42.12 11.44 -47.70
N LEU A 331 -41.57 11.49 -48.92
CA LEU A 331 -41.44 10.32 -49.84
C LEU A 331 -41.43 10.59 -51.34
N ASN A 332 -41.77 11.77 -51.87
CA ASN A 332 -41.83 11.94 -53.33
C ASN A 332 -40.95 13.08 -53.83
N SER A 333 -39.67 12.82 -54.06
CA SER A 333 -38.84 13.57 -55.01
C SER A 333 -37.51 12.83 -55.28
N CYS A 334 -37.55 11.96 -56.28
CA CYS A 334 -36.59 11.82 -57.39
C CYS A 334 -35.09 11.63 -57.05
N SER A 335 -34.43 10.49 -57.31
CA SER A 335 -34.41 9.65 -58.52
C SER A 335 -34.29 10.47 -59.81
N SER A 336 -33.20 10.28 -60.55
CA SER A 336 -32.82 10.94 -61.82
C SER A 336 -32.14 12.31 -61.70
N LYS A 337 -30.83 12.31 -61.47
CA LYS A 337 -29.80 12.60 -62.49
C LYS A 337 -28.39 12.44 -61.95
#